data_AF-A0A453DL52-F1
#
_entry.id   AF-A0A453DL52-F1
#
_cell.length_a   1.000
_cell.length_b   1.000
_cell.length_c   1.000
_cell.angle_alpha   90.00
_cell.angle_beta   90.00
_cell.angle_gamma   90.00
#
_symmetry.space_group_name_H-M   'P 1'
#
loop_
_entity.id
_entity.type
_entity.pdbx_description
1 polymer ?
#
loop_
_entity_poly.entity_id
_entity_poly.type
_entity_poly.pdbx_seq_one_letter_code
_entity_poly.pdbx_strand_id
1 'polypeptide(L)'
;MPMTSQRYLVLSRNVVSVDFCGSLNFVLEAYSDSGDIIAQKNESLKPKFCNISQQTCKLTGDIELEITVAWSSLISEKWDISARRCYG
;
A
#
# COMPACT_ATOMS: atom_id res chain seq x y z
N MET A 1 -2.12 12.52 -15.25
CA MET A 1 -0.98 11.62 -14.93
C MET A 1 -0.71 10.71 -16.11
N PRO A 2 0.55 10.38 -16.47
CA PRO A 2 0.80 9.49 -17.59
C PRO A 2 0.42 8.06 -17.22
N MET A 3 -0.68 7.57 -17.77
CA MET A 3 -0.95 6.13 -17.78
C MET A 3 -0.02 5.49 -18.78
N THR A 4 0.69 4.45 -18.36
CA THR A 4 1.45 3.63 -19.30
C THR A 4 0.47 2.91 -20.23
N SER A 5 0.93 2.52 -21.42
CA SER A 5 0.15 1.72 -22.38
C SER A 5 -0.34 0.37 -21.82
N GLN A 6 0.14 -0.01 -20.64
CA GLN A 6 -0.20 -1.23 -19.92
C GLN A 6 -1.23 -1.02 -18.78
N ARG A 7 -1.86 0.17 -18.70
CA ARG A 7 -2.83 0.55 -17.64
C ARG A 7 -2.26 0.59 -16.22
N TYR A 8 -0.94 0.54 -16.08
CA TYR A 8 -0.29 0.74 -14.78
C TYR A 8 0.01 2.22 -14.58
N LEU A 9 -0.34 2.72 -13.38
CA LEU A 9 0.10 4.01 -12.89
C LEU A 9 1.45 3.82 -12.21
N VAL A 10 2.49 4.44 -12.78
CA VAL A 10 3.81 4.46 -12.13
C VAL A 10 3.76 5.48 -11.00
N LEU A 11 3.74 5.00 -9.77
CA LEU A 11 3.87 5.84 -8.58
C LEU A 11 5.35 6.11 -8.30
N SER A 12 5.66 7.32 -7.85
CA SER A 12 6.96 7.62 -7.25
C SER A 12 7.20 6.66 -6.09
N ARG A 13 8.37 5.99 -6.07
CA ARG A 13 8.75 5.10 -4.98
C ARG A 13 8.92 5.92 -3.70
N ASN A 14 7.94 5.83 -2.81
CA ASN A 14 8.03 6.36 -1.45
C ASN A 14 8.22 5.19 -0.48
N VAL A 15 9.31 5.22 0.28
CA VAL A 15 9.59 4.22 1.32
C VAL A 15 9.11 4.78 2.65
N VAL A 16 8.25 4.03 3.33
CA VAL A 16 7.73 4.36 4.66
C VAL A 16 8.01 3.21 5.61
N SER A 17 8.37 3.53 6.85
CA SER A 17 8.54 2.55 7.92
C SER A 17 7.23 2.36 8.67
N VAL A 18 6.88 1.11 8.96
CA VAL A 18 5.74 0.75 9.81
C VAL A 18 6.24 -0.07 10.99
N ASP A 19 5.58 0.06 12.14
CA ASP A 19 5.91 -0.73 13.33
C ASP A 19 5.68 -2.24 13.09
N PHE A 20 6.40 -3.07 13.84
CA PHE A 20 6.25 -4.53 13.80
C PHE A 20 4.83 -4.94 14.25
N CYS A 21 4.15 -5.76 13.44
CA CYS A 21 2.72 -6.06 13.52
C CYS A 21 1.76 -4.83 13.44
N GLY A 22 2.22 -3.66 12.99
CA GLY A 22 1.39 -2.49 12.67
C GLY A 22 0.61 -2.62 11.36
N SER A 23 0.12 -1.51 10.81
CA SER A 23 -0.52 -1.45 9.48
C SER A 23 -0.02 -0.23 8.70
N LEU A 24 0.11 -0.38 7.38
CA LEU A 24 0.20 0.75 6.47
C LEU A 24 -1.21 1.24 6.15
N ASN A 25 -1.59 2.38 6.73
CA ASN A 25 -2.84 3.05 6.45
C ASN A 25 -2.63 4.11 5.37
N PHE A 26 -3.51 4.18 4.39
CA PHE A 26 -3.44 5.17 3.32
C PHE A 26 -4.83 5.51 2.78
N VAL A 27 -4.90 6.64 2.07
CA VAL A 27 -6.11 7.15 1.45
C VAL A 27 -5.95 7.09 -0.06
N LEU A 28 -6.97 6.59 -0.74
CA LEU A 28 -7.11 6.62 -2.19
C LEU A 28 -8.11 7.70 -2.55
N GLU A 29 -7.71 8.61 -3.43
CA GLU A 29 -8.55 9.71 -3.90
C GLU A 29 -8.57 9.74 -5.42
N ALA A 30 -9.76 9.84 -5.99
CA ALA A 30 -9.96 10.17 -7.39
C ALA A 30 -10.28 11.65 -7.50
N TYR A 31 -9.62 12.30 -8.46
CA TYR A 31 -9.77 13.71 -8.74
C TYR A 31 -10.44 13.89 -10.12
N SER A 32 -11.34 14.84 -10.23
CA SER A 32 -11.85 15.32 -11.52
C SER A 32 -10.77 16.13 -12.27
N ASP A 33 -11.04 16.46 -13.52
CA ASP A 33 -10.19 17.38 -14.30
C ASP A 33 -10.10 18.79 -13.68
N SER A 34 -11.11 19.20 -12.90
CA SER A 34 -11.10 20.45 -12.12
C SER A 34 -10.28 20.36 -10.83
N GLY A 35 -9.81 19.16 -10.45
CA GLY A 35 -9.07 18.93 -9.21
C GLY A 35 -9.96 18.71 -7.98
N ASP A 36 -11.27 18.53 -8.15
CA ASP A 36 -12.17 18.20 -7.06
C ASP A 36 -12.09 16.70 -6.72
N ILE A 37 -12.17 16.35 -5.43
CA ILE A 37 -12.21 14.94 -5.01
C ILE A 37 -13.60 14.37 -5.33
N ILE A 38 -13.66 13.41 -6.25
CA ILE A 38 -14.91 12.76 -6.67
C ILE A 38 -15.14 11.40 -6.01
N ALA A 39 -14.09 10.79 -5.45
CA ALA A 39 -14.18 9.59 -4.64
C ALA A 39 -13.00 9.51 -3.68
N GLN A 40 -13.25 8.96 -2.49
CA GLN A 40 -12.23 8.76 -1.45
C GLN A 40 -12.44 7.42 -0.77
N LYS A 41 -11.36 6.73 -0.43
CA LYS A 41 -11.40 5.48 0.34
C LYS A 41 -10.20 5.31 1.25
N ASN A 42 -10.45 4.91 2.48
CA ASN A 42 -9.41 4.54 3.44
C ASN A 42 -9.11 3.05 3.30
N GLU A 43 -7.83 2.71 3.24
CA GLU A 43 -7.35 1.33 3.12
C GLU A 43 -6.22 1.06 4.12
N SER A 44 -6.04 -0.22 4.46
CA SER A 44 -5.03 -0.66 5.42
C SER A 44 -4.42 -1.98 4.99
N LEU A 45 -3.10 -2.03 4.88
CA LEU A 45 -2.34 -3.24 4.59
C LEU A 45 -1.50 -3.65 5.81
N LYS A 46 -1.64 -4.91 6.23
CA LYS A 46 -0.75 -5.48 7.23
C LYS A 46 0.61 -5.83 6.60
N PRO A 47 1.74 -5.47 7.24
CA PRO A 47 3.07 -5.85 6.80
C PRO A 47 3.25 -7.36 6.93
N LYS A 48 3.98 -7.93 5.97
CA LYS A 48 4.41 -9.33 5.99
C LYS A 48 5.93 -9.37 6.09
N PHE A 49 6.47 -10.38 6.76
CA PHE A 49 7.90 -10.57 6.86
C PHE A 49 8.52 -10.77 5.47
N CYS A 50 9.26 -9.76 4.98
CA CYS A 50 9.98 -9.76 3.71
C CYS A 50 9.19 -10.30 2.50
N ASN A 51 7.90 -9.95 2.40
CA ASN A 51 7.01 -10.47 1.34
C ASN A 51 6.24 -9.31 0.66
N ILE A 52 5.32 -9.65 -0.24
CA ILE A 52 4.43 -8.72 -0.94
C ILE A 52 3.01 -8.84 -0.35
N SER A 53 2.36 -7.70 -0.15
CA SER A 53 0.91 -7.61 0.04
C SER A 53 0.27 -7.04 -1.22
N GLN A 54 -0.81 -7.67 -1.66
CA GLN A 54 -1.60 -7.23 -2.80
C GLN A 54 -3.04 -7.11 -2.37
N GLN A 55 -3.70 -6.04 -2.78
CA GLN A 55 -5.08 -5.75 -2.44
C GLN A 55 -5.78 -5.08 -3.61
N THR A 56 -6.99 -5.54 -3.90
CA THR A 56 -7.87 -4.93 -4.90
C THR A 56 -8.92 -4.08 -4.21
N CYS A 57 -9.06 -2.85 -4.65
CA CYS A 57 -9.90 -1.82 -4.04
C CYS A 57 -10.80 -1.21 -5.10
N LYS A 58 -12.12 -1.41 -4.94
CA LYS A 58 -13.12 -0.65 -5.68
C LYS A 58 -13.22 0.77 -5.09
N LEU A 59 -12.99 1.80 -5.91
CA LEU A 59 -12.96 3.21 -5.49
C LEU A 59 -14.31 3.89 -5.73
N THR A 60 -14.86 3.79 -6.95
CA THR A 60 -16.21 4.27 -7.30
C THR A 60 -16.67 3.65 -8.61
N GLY A 61 -17.98 3.48 -8.82
CA GLY A 61 -18.55 2.99 -10.08
C GLY A 61 -17.87 1.71 -10.58
N ASP A 62 -17.25 1.77 -11.75
CA ASP A 62 -16.47 0.68 -12.36
C ASP A 62 -14.95 0.87 -12.23
N ILE A 63 -14.50 1.80 -11.38
CA ILE A 63 -13.09 2.07 -11.11
C ILE A 63 -12.60 1.16 -9.99
N GLU A 64 -11.74 0.23 -10.38
CA GLU A 64 -11.07 -0.72 -9.50
C GLU A 64 -9.55 -0.54 -9.61
N LEU A 65 -8.88 -0.57 -8.46
CA LEU A 65 -7.43 -0.38 -8.34
C LEU A 65 -6.83 -1.62 -7.70
N GLU A 66 -5.73 -2.11 -8.26
CA GLU A 66 -4.89 -3.11 -7.61
C GLU A 66 -3.65 -2.42 -7.02
N ILE A 67 -3.40 -2.68 -5.75
CA ILE A 67 -2.30 -2.09 -5.00
C ILE A 67 -1.38 -3.21 -4.54
N THR A 68 -0.11 -3.07 -4.89
CA THR A 68 0.95 -4.02 -4.54
C THR A 68 2.02 -3.31 -3.73
N VAL A 69 2.25 -3.79 -2.51
CA VAL A 69 3.23 -3.25 -1.56
C VAL A 69 4.28 -4.32 -1.27
N ALA A 70 5.54 -3.98 -1.47
CA ALA A 70 6.68 -4.81 -1.08
C ALA A 70 7.16 -4.42 0.32
N TRP A 71 7.34 -5.40 1.19
CA TRP A 71 7.83 -5.21 2.56
C TRP A 71 9.29 -5.59 2.68
N SER A 72 10.06 -4.77 3.39
CA SER A 72 11.44 -5.07 3.77
C SER A 72 11.58 -4.89 5.27
N SER A 73 12.21 -5.86 5.93
CA SER A 73 12.56 -5.70 7.34
C SER A 73 13.67 -4.67 7.47
N LEU A 74 13.41 -3.59 8.22
CA LEU A 74 14.47 -2.71 8.67
C LEU A 74 15.16 -3.43 9.84
N ILE A 75 16.35 -3.94 9.60
CA ILE A 75 17.18 -4.52 10.66
C ILE A 75 17.65 -3.34 11.51
N SER A 76 16.91 -3.00 12.56
CA SER A 76 17.46 -2.20 13.65
C SER A 76 18.42 -3.08 14.43
N GLU A 77 19.58 -2.53 14.75
CA GLU A 77 20.77 -3.26 15.16
C GLU A 77 20.50 -4.30 16.26
N LYS A 78 20.91 -5.54 15.98
CA LYS A 78 20.96 -6.70 16.90
C LYS A 78 19.65 -6.99 17.66
N TRP A 79 18.63 -7.43 16.93
CA TRP A 79 17.51 -8.15 17.53
C TRP A 79 17.40 -9.57 16.96
N ASP A 80 17.45 -10.53 17.88
CA ASP A 80 17.37 -11.97 17.64
C ASP A 80 16.26 -12.34 16.64
N ILE A 81 16.63 -13.11 15.62
CA ILE A 81 15.75 -13.69 14.60
C ILE A 81 14.74 -14.70 15.22
N SER A 82 14.73 -14.89 16.54
CA SER A 82 13.98 -15.95 17.23
C SER A 82 12.60 -15.56 17.76
N ALA A 83 12.12 -14.32 17.63
CA ALA A 83 10.88 -13.90 18.29
C ALA A 83 9.77 -13.39 17.35
N ARG A 84 8.68 -14.17 17.34
CA ARG A 84 7.26 -13.80 17.11
C ARG A 84 6.73 -13.90 15.67
N ARG A 85 6.07 -15.04 15.42
CA ARG A 85 4.94 -15.13 14.48
C ARG A 85 3.81 -14.23 15.00
N CYS A 86 3.36 -13.22 14.24
CA CYS A 86 2.06 -12.60 14.51
C CYS A 86 0.99 -13.65 14.11
N TYR A 87 0.28 -14.25 15.07
CA TYR A 87 -0.89 -15.08 14.77
C TYR A 87 -2.03 -14.16 14.32
N GLY A 88 -2.68 -14.54 13.21
CA GLY A 88 -3.80 -13.81 12.59
C GLY A 88 -5.11 -14.04 13.31
#